data_AF-A0A173ZW62-F1
#
_entry.id   AF-A0A173ZW62-F1
#
_cell.length_a   1.000
_cell.length_b   1.000
_cell.length_c   1.000
_cell.angle_alpha   90.00
_cell.angle_beta   90.00
_cell.angle_gamma   90.00
#
_symmetry.space_group_name_H-M   'P 1'
#
loop_
_entity.id
_entity.type
_entity.pdbx_description
1 polymer ?
#
loop_
_entity_poly.entity_id
_entity_poly.type
_entity_poly.pdbx_seq_one_letter_code
_entity_poly.pdbx_strand_id
1 'polypeptide(L)' 'MDEYKEPSYKNMTITQVIDRLSDIADSAQYCEIEGILCRAIAMLKDYRSIDEFINEPMGGGYYGV' A
#
# COMPACT_ATOMS: atom_id res chain seq x y z
N MET A 1 27.53 4.46 18.65
CA MET A 1 26.95 3.52 17.68
C MET A 1 25.49 3.46 18.01
N ASP A 2 24.68 4.30 17.37
CA ASP A 2 23.22 4.20 17.49
C ASP A 2 22.79 2.88 16.85
N GLU A 3 22.15 2.04 17.64
CA GLU A 3 21.59 0.78 17.20
C GLU A 3 20.55 1.08 16.11
N TYR A 4 20.76 0.56 14.90
CA TYR A 4 19.78 0.71 13.82
C TYR A 4 18.51 -0.01 14.24
N LYS A 5 17.53 0.76 14.69
CA LYS A 5 16.20 0.25 14.99
C LYS A 5 15.42 0.16 13.69
N GLU A 6 15.19 -1.06 13.23
CA GLU A 6 14.41 -1.31 12.04
C GLU A 6 13.02 -0.66 12.19
N PRO A 7 12.59 0.19 11.24
CA PRO A 7 11.29 0.82 11.31
C PRO A 7 10.20 -0.25 11.22
N SER A 8 9.37 -0.33 12.27
CA SER A 8 8.24 -1.25 12.32
C SER A 8 6.99 -0.56 11.74
N TYR A 9 6.46 -1.11 10.65
CA TYR A 9 5.19 -0.69 10.04
C TYR A 9 3.96 -1.39 10.65
N LYS A 10 4.16 -2.05 11.81
CA LYS A 10 3.11 -2.81 12.50
C LYS A 10 2.00 -1.85 12.96
N ASN A 11 0.75 -2.21 12.70
CA ASN A 11 -0.47 -1.42 12.94
C ASN A 11 -0.76 -0.28 11.95
N MET A 12 -0.02 -0.16 10.84
CA MET A 12 -0.43 0.73 9.75
C MET A 12 -1.53 0.12 8.90
N THR A 13 -2.45 0.95 8.40
CA THR A 13 -3.41 0.52 7.38
C THR A 13 -2.71 0.29 6.05
N ILE A 14 -3.31 -0.51 5.16
CA ILE A 14 -2.77 -0.77 3.82
C ILE A 14 -2.52 0.55 3.06
N THR A 15 -3.43 1.53 3.20
CA THR A 15 -3.27 2.87 2.62
C THR A 15 -2.02 3.58 3.15
N GLN A 16 -1.81 3.59 4.46
CA GLN A 16 -0.63 4.24 5.06
C GLN A 16 0.69 3.57 4.62
N VAL A 17 0.68 2.26 4.42
CA VAL A 17 1.84 1.53 3.88
C VAL A 17 2.10 1.91 2.42
N ILE A 18 1.06 2.01 1.59
CA ILE A 18 1.17 2.45 0.19
C ILE A 18 1.76 3.87 0.11
N ASP A 19 1.27 4.80 0.91
CA ASP A 19 1.74 6.20 0.89
C ASP A 19 3.23 6.27 1.26
N ARG A 20 3.62 5.59 2.34
CA ARG A 20 5.04 5.51 2.77
C ARG A 20 5.95 4.90 1.71
N LEU A 21 5.53 3.81 1.08
CA LEU A 21 6.34 3.18 0.03
C LEU A 21 6.44 4.06 -1.21
N SER A 22 5.41 4.84 -1.51
CA SER A 22 5.41 5.79 -2.63
C SER A 22 6.43 6.91 -2.38
N ASP A 23 6.43 7.50 -1.17
CA ASP A 23 7.43 8.50 -0.78
C ASP A 23 8.87 7.96 -0.91
N ILE A 24 9.08 6.71 -0.50
CA ILE A 24 10.40 6.06 -0.61
C ILE A 24 10.76 5.83 -2.08
N ALA A 25 9.82 5.35 -2.91
CA ALA A 25 10.04 5.14 -4.34
C ALA A 25 10.40 6.45 -5.05
N ASP A 26 9.67 7.53 -4.75
CA ASP A 26 9.93 8.87 -5.28
C ASP A 26 11.33 9.37 -4.86
N SER A 27 11.74 9.09 -3.62
CA SER A 27 13.09 9.43 -3.14
C SER A 27 14.19 8.56 -3.73
N ALA A 28 13.86 7.35 -4.18
CA ALA A 28 14.77 6.36 -4.75
C ALA A 28 14.73 6.35 -6.29
N GLN A 29 14.16 7.39 -6.90
CA GLN A 29 14.05 7.52 -8.34
C GLN A 29 15.40 7.23 -9.03
N TYR A 30 15.39 6.43 -10.09
CA TYR A 30 16.56 5.97 -10.84
C TYR A 30 17.46 4.94 -10.13
N CYS A 31 17.06 4.43 -8.96
CA CYS A 31 17.72 3.30 -8.31
C CYS A 31 17.03 1.97 -8.68
N GLU A 32 17.78 0.86 -8.70
CA GLU A 32 17.22 -0.48 -8.97
C GLU A 32 16.10 -0.86 -8.00
N ILE A 33 16.11 -0.30 -6.79
CA ILE A 33 15.09 -0.52 -5.76
C ILE A 33 13.74 0.12 -6.10
N GLU A 34 13.71 1.17 -6.93
CA GLU A 34 12.47 1.85 -7.36
C GLU A 34 11.51 0.85 -8.01
N GLY A 35 12.01 0.02 -8.93
CA GLY A 35 11.19 -0.99 -9.61
C GLY A 35 10.64 -2.07 -8.67
N ILE A 36 11.36 -2.38 -7.58
CA ILE A 36 10.89 -3.31 -6.55
C ILE A 36 9.77 -2.65 -5.73
N LEU A 37 9.97 -1.39 -5.32
CA LEU A 37 8.99 -0.62 -4.55
C LEU A 37 7.69 -0.42 -5.35
N CYS A 38 7.79 -0.05 -6.64
CA CYS A 38 6.63 0.10 -7.52
C CYS A 38 5.82 -1.18 -7.67
N ARG A 39 6.47 -2.35 -7.78
CA ARG A 39 5.79 -3.66 -7.81
C ARG A 39 5.07 -3.96 -6.50
N ALA A 40 5.71 -3.69 -5.36
CA ALA A 40 5.09 -3.87 -4.05
C ALA A 40 3.86 -2.96 -3.87
N ILE A 41 3.95 -1.69 -4.28
CA ILE A 41 2.83 -0.74 -4.25
C ILE A 41 1.67 -1.24 -5.10
N ALA A 42 1.92 -1.74 -6.31
CA ALA A 42 0.88 -2.27 -7.19
C ALA A 42 0.14 -3.45 -6.52
N MET A 43 0.88 -4.42 -5.98
CA MET A 43 0.27 -5.56 -5.27
C MET A 43 -0.57 -5.10 -4.06
N LEU A 44 -0.07 -4.14 -3.28
CA LEU A 44 -0.80 -3.62 -2.12
C LEU A 44 -2.08 -2.87 -2.53
N LYS A 45 -2.09 -2.16 -3.66
CA LYS A 45 -3.30 -1.55 -4.21
C LYS A 45 -4.34 -2.60 -4.58
N ASP A 46 -3.93 -3.70 -5.21
CA ASP A 46 -4.84 -4.81 -5.53
C ASP A 46 -5.43 -5.43 -4.25
N TYR A 47 -4.60 -5.67 -3.24
CA TYR A 47 -5.08 -6.14 -1.94
C TYR A 47 -6.05 -5.16 -1.27
N ARG A 48 -5.76 -3.86 -1.32
CA ARG A 48 -6.68 -2.83 -0.79
C ARG A 48 -8.03 -2.87 -1.49
N SER A 49 -8.05 -3.00 -2.82
CA SER A 49 -9.30 -3.11 -3.58
C SER A 49 -10.10 -4.37 -3.23
N ILE A 50 -9.42 -5.49 -2.96
CA ILE A 50 -10.08 -6.71 -2.48
C ILE A 50 -10.63 -6.52 -1.06
N ASP A 51 -9.86 -5.90 -0.16
CA ASP A 51 -10.29 -5.60 1.20
C ASP A 51 -11.49 -4.66 1.23
N GLU A 52 -11.48 -3.61 0.39
CA GLU A 52 -12.60 -2.70 0.19
C GLU A 52 -13.83 -3.45 -0.36
N PHE A 53 -13.67 -4.35 -1.33
CA PHE A 53 -14.77 -5.16 -1.88
C PHE A 53 -15.38 -6.13 -0.86
N ILE A 54 -14.55 -6.77 -0.02
CA ILE A 54 -15.00 -7.74 0.98
C ILE A 54 -15.69 -7.03 2.16
N ASN A 55 -15.16 -5.88 2.57
CA ASN A 55 -15.64 -5.13 3.73
C ASN A 55 -16.62 -4.01 3.38
N GLU A 56 -16.96 -3.83 2.10
CA GLU A 56 -18.03 -2.92 1.70
C GLU A 56 -19.33 -3.39 2.36
N PRO A 57 -20.03 -2.54 3.14
CA PRO A 57 -21.29 -2.93 3.74
C PRO A 57 -22.26 -3.22 2.59
N MET A 58 -22.78 -4.46 2.52
CA MET A 58 -23.84 -4.86 1.58
C MET A 58 -25.04 -3.91 1.73
N GLY A 59 -25.06 -2.83 0.95
CA GLY A 59 -26.04 -1.76 1.15
C GLY A 59 -25.81 -0.57 0.23
N GLY A 60 -25.87 -0.78 -1.09
CA GLY A 60 -25.78 0.36 -2.01
C GLY A 60 -25.71 0.09 -3.50
N GLY A 61 -26.07 -1.10 -3.99
CA GLY A 61 -26.08 -1.39 -5.43
C GLY A 61 -27.49 -1.67 -5.93
N TYR A 62 -28.21 -0.61 -6.33
CA TYR A 62 -29.41 -0.77 -7.16
C TYR A 62 -29.02 -1.44 -8.48
N TYR A 63 -29.45 -2.68 -8.71
CA TYR A 63 -29.54 -3.24 -10.05
C TYR A 63 -30.71 -2.55 -10.76
N GLY A 64 -30.44 -1.41 -11.41
CA GLY A 64 -31.35 -0.79 -12.36
C GLY A 64 -31.08 -1.36 -13.76
N VAL A 65 -31.83 -2.39 -14.14
CA VAL A 65 -32.13 -2.74 -15.53
C VAL A 65 -33.63 -2.57 -15.72
#